data_AF-A0A2R6QYQ3-F1
#
_entry.id   AF-A0A2R6QYQ3-F1
#
_cell.length_a   1.000
_cell.length_b   1.000
_cell.length_c   1.000
_cell.angle_alpha   90.00
_cell.angle_beta   90.00
_cell.angle_gamma   90.00
#
_symmetry.space_group_name_H-M   'P 1'
#
loop_
_entity.id
_entity.type
_entity.pdbx_description
1 polymer ?
#
loop_
_entity_poly.entity_id
_entity_poly.type
_entity_poly.pdbx_seq_one_letter_code
_entity_poly.pdbx_strand_id
1 'polypeptide(L)'
;MVDFVSSLGKCLGSVEGFEFHEFPSLDRLSRVSEGELREAGFGYRAKYIVGTVDALQSKPGGGVEWLASLRKSDLQEAIDALSTLPGVGPKVAACIALFSLDQHHAIPVDTHVWQIATRYLLPELAGARLTPKLCSRVADAFVSRYGKYAGWAQTLLFIAELPSQKALLPSNFVITKGQKPVKQKGGQQR
;
A
#
# COMPACT_ATOMS: atom_id res chain seq x y z
N MET A 1 -9.08 -4.03 -16.86
CA MET A 1 -8.70 -4.78 -15.63
C MET A 1 -9.68 -4.50 -14.49
N VAL A 2 -9.75 -3.27 -13.97
CA VAL A 2 -10.69 -2.92 -12.88
C VAL A 2 -12.14 -3.08 -13.35
N ASP A 3 -12.46 -2.60 -14.55
CA ASP A 3 -13.81 -2.71 -15.12
C ASP A 3 -14.29 -4.16 -15.26
N PHE A 4 -13.37 -5.09 -15.57
CA PHE A 4 -13.68 -6.52 -15.63
C PHE A 4 -14.07 -7.07 -14.25
N VAL A 5 -13.33 -6.73 -13.19
CA VAL A 5 -13.68 -7.22 -11.85
C VAL A 5 -14.96 -6.57 -11.35
N SER A 6 -15.13 -5.27 -11.60
CA SER A 6 -16.35 -4.55 -11.25
C SER A 6 -17.58 -5.14 -11.94
N SER A 7 -17.51 -5.48 -13.23
CA SER A 7 -18.65 -6.04 -13.96
C SER A 7 -19.08 -7.44 -13.51
N LEU A 8 -18.27 -8.14 -12.71
CA LEU A 8 -18.66 -9.41 -12.10
C LEU A 8 -19.65 -9.22 -10.94
N GLY A 9 -19.65 -8.04 -10.32
CA GLY A 9 -20.54 -7.72 -9.21
C GLY A 9 -21.97 -7.43 -9.63
N LYS A 10 -22.85 -7.23 -8.64
CA LYS A 10 -24.24 -6.86 -8.90
C LYS A 10 -24.31 -5.42 -9.41
N CYS A 11 -25.01 -5.20 -10.52
CA CYS A 11 -25.27 -3.84 -11.02
C CYS A 11 -26.16 -3.06 -10.04
N LEU A 12 -25.71 -1.85 -9.69
CA LEU A 12 -26.37 -0.90 -8.80
C LEU A 12 -27.18 0.15 -9.57
N GLY A 13 -26.78 0.46 -10.80
CA GLY A 13 -27.43 1.45 -11.65
C GLY A 13 -26.44 2.24 -12.50
N SER A 14 -26.92 3.28 -13.18
CA SER A 14 -26.10 4.14 -14.03
C SER A 14 -26.23 5.61 -13.66
N VAL A 15 -25.10 6.34 -13.76
CA VAL A 15 -25.03 7.79 -13.54
C VAL A 15 -24.17 8.38 -14.66
N GLU A 16 -24.70 9.36 -15.38
CA GLU A 16 -24.00 10.05 -16.48
C GLU A 16 -23.39 9.11 -17.54
N GLY A 17 -24.05 7.97 -17.80
CA GLY A 17 -23.58 6.97 -18.76
C GLY A 17 -22.54 5.97 -18.22
N PHE A 18 -22.17 6.07 -16.94
CA PHE A 18 -21.31 5.08 -16.27
C PHE A 18 -22.16 4.05 -15.51
N GLU A 19 -21.84 2.76 -15.65
CA GLU A 19 -22.46 1.68 -14.90
C GLU A 19 -21.71 1.39 -13.61
N PHE A 20 -22.43 1.37 -12.49
CA PHE A 20 -21.88 1.10 -11.17
C PHE A 20 -22.26 -0.30 -10.72
N HIS A 21 -21.29 -1.01 -10.18
CA HIS A 21 -21.44 -2.38 -9.69
C HIS A 21 -20.88 -2.48 -8.28
N GLU A 22 -21.47 -3.35 -7.46
CA GLU A 22 -20.86 -3.76 -6.20
C GLU A 22 -19.52 -4.46 -6.46
N PHE A 23 -18.60 -4.46 -5.49
CA PHE A 23 -17.44 -5.35 -5.58
C PHE A 23 -17.93 -6.81 -5.53
N PRO A 24 -17.43 -7.72 -6.39
CA PRO A 24 -17.94 -9.09 -6.45
C PRO A 24 -17.71 -9.85 -5.15
N SER A 25 -18.68 -10.67 -4.76
CA SER A 25 -18.57 -11.56 -3.60
C SER A 25 -17.51 -12.65 -3.81
N LEU A 26 -17.06 -13.28 -2.72
CA LEU A 26 -16.13 -14.42 -2.82
C LEU A 26 -16.71 -15.59 -3.64
N ASP A 27 -18.02 -15.88 -3.49
CA ASP A 27 -18.70 -16.90 -4.31
C ASP A 27 -18.73 -16.54 -5.80
N ARG A 28 -18.88 -15.25 -6.12
CA ARG A 28 -18.85 -14.82 -7.52
C ARG A 28 -17.43 -14.95 -8.09
N LEU A 29 -16.44 -14.52 -7.32
CA LEU A 29 -15.02 -14.59 -7.72
C LEU A 29 -14.53 -16.03 -7.87
N SER A 30 -15.05 -16.99 -7.10
CA SER A 30 -14.64 -18.40 -7.21
C SER A 30 -15.11 -19.09 -8.50
N ARG A 31 -16.00 -18.45 -9.25
CA ARG A 31 -16.47 -18.93 -10.56
C ARG A 31 -15.65 -18.37 -11.72
N VAL A 32 -14.69 -17.48 -11.44
CA VAL A 32 -13.84 -16.84 -12.45
C VAL A 32 -12.56 -17.65 -12.58
N SER A 33 -12.25 -18.06 -13.80
CA SER A 33 -11.03 -18.81 -14.09
C SER A 33 -9.80 -17.90 -14.15
N GLU A 34 -8.62 -18.50 -13.97
CA GLU A 34 -7.34 -17.80 -14.20
C GLU A 34 -7.24 -17.30 -15.65
N GLY A 35 -7.78 -18.05 -16.61
CA GLY A 35 -7.80 -17.70 -18.03
C GLY A 35 -8.54 -16.37 -18.28
N GLU A 36 -9.75 -16.25 -17.77
CA GLU A 36 -10.56 -15.01 -17.89
C GLU A 36 -9.83 -13.81 -17.28
N LEU A 37 -9.19 -13.98 -16.11
CA LEU A 37 -8.39 -12.92 -15.50
C LEU A 37 -7.15 -12.56 -16.34
N ARG A 38 -6.51 -13.52 -16.98
CA ARG A 38 -5.37 -13.25 -17.88
C ARG A 38 -5.82 -12.48 -19.11
N GLU A 39 -6.92 -12.87 -19.73
CA GLU A 39 -7.55 -12.15 -20.85
C GLU A 39 -7.95 -10.73 -20.45
N ALA A 40 -8.43 -10.52 -19.23
CA ALA A 40 -8.73 -9.21 -18.65
C ALA A 40 -7.49 -8.37 -18.27
N GLY A 41 -6.28 -8.88 -18.53
CA GLY A 41 -5.02 -8.16 -18.39
C GLY A 41 -4.31 -8.31 -17.04
N PHE A 42 -4.79 -9.16 -16.12
CA PHE A 42 -4.17 -9.32 -14.80
C PHE A 42 -2.78 -9.97 -14.85
N GLY A 43 -2.42 -10.60 -15.97
CA GLY A 43 -1.12 -11.23 -16.18
C GLY A 43 -0.81 -12.27 -15.10
N TYR A 44 0.41 -12.25 -14.56
CA TYR A 44 0.81 -13.20 -13.52
C TYR A 44 0.04 -13.04 -12.19
N ARG A 45 -0.74 -11.97 -11.99
CA ARG A 45 -1.57 -11.79 -10.79
C ARG A 45 -2.88 -12.56 -10.86
N ALA A 46 -3.30 -13.03 -12.04
CA ALA A 46 -4.48 -13.86 -12.19
C ALA A 46 -4.45 -15.07 -11.25
N LYS A 47 -3.33 -15.81 -11.22
CA LYS A 47 -3.14 -16.95 -10.31
C LYS A 47 -3.21 -16.58 -8.81
N TYR A 48 -2.84 -15.35 -8.46
CA TYR A 48 -2.91 -14.89 -7.06
C TYR A 48 -4.35 -14.63 -6.64
N ILE A 49 -5.16 -14.06 -7.53
CA ILE A 49 -6.57 -13.79 -7.26
C ILE A 49 -7.31 -15.12 -7.07
N VAL A 50 -7.18 -16.05 -8.02
CA VAL A 50 -7.80 -17.39 -7.92
C VAL A 50 -7.35 -18.10 -6.65
N GLY A 51 -6.03 -18.20 -6.43
CA GLY A 51 -5.51 -18.88 -5.24
C GLY A 51 -5.89 -18.19 -3.91
N THR A 52 -6.06 -16.86 -3.91
CA THR A 52 -6.53 -16.14 -2.72
C THR A 52 -8.00 -16.44 -2.44
N VAL A 53 -8.84 -16.51 -3.48
CA VAL A 53 -10.25 -16.88 -3.33
C VAL A 53 -10.36 -18.30 -2.75
N ASP A 54 -9.61 -19.26 -3.29
CA ASP A 54 -9.59 -20.64 -2.79
C ASP A 54 -9.11 -20.73 -1.33
N ALA A 55 -8.02 -20.00 -1.00
CA ALA A 55 -7.48 -19.94 0.35
C ALA A 55 -8.46 -19.32 1.35
N LEU A 56 -9.24 -18.32 0.92
CA LEU A 56 -10.28 -17.67 1.72
C LEU A 56 -11.50 -18.57 1.91
N GLN A 57 -11.96 -19.26 0.86
CA GLN A 57 -13.07 -20.22 0.98
C GLN A 57 -12.74 -21.40 1.89
N SER A 58 -11.46 -21.77 1.96
CA SER A 58 -10.97 -22.83 2.83
C SER A 58 -10.77 -22.41 4.30
N LYS A 59 -11.01 -21.14 4.67
CA LYS A 59 -10.88 -20.69 6.07
C LYS A 59 -12.01 -21.24 6.93
N PRO A 60 -11.74 -21.65 8.18
CA PRO A 60 -12.79 -21.98 9.14
C PRO A 60 -13.77 -20.81 9.32
N GLY A 61 -15.06 -21.05 9.20
CA GLY A 61 -16.09 -20.00 9.26
C GLY A 61 -16.24 -19.16 7.98
N GLY A 62 -15.43 -19.43 6.94
CA GLY A 62 -15.45 -18.73 5.66
C GLY A 62 -14.54 -17.49 5.60
N GLY A 63 -14.16 -17.12 4.38
CA GLY A 63 -13.17 -16.07 4.15
C GLY A 63 -13.58 -14.69 4.64
N VAL A 64 -14.87 -14.35 4.56
CA VAL A 64 -15.40 -13.05 5.03
C VAL A 64 -15.24 -12.91 6.54
N GLU A 65 -15.67 -13.91 7.31
CA GLU A 65 -15.54 -13.92 8.77
C GLU A 65 -14.07 -13.93 9.19
N TRP A 66 -13.23 -14.71 8.51
CA TRP A 66 -11.79 -14.71 8.77
C TRP A 66 -11.17 -13.32 8.55
N LEU A 67 -11.47 -12.66 7.41
CA LEU A 67 -11.00 -11.30 7.14
C LEU A 67 -11.50 -10.29 8.19
N ALA A 68 -12.78 -10.37 8.57
CA ALA A 68 -13.37 -9.49 9.58
C ALA A 68 -12.71 -9.69 10.96
N SER A 69 -12.33 -10.92 11.30
CA SER A 69 -11.68 -11.22 12.57
C SER A 69 -10.32 -10.53 12.74
N LEU A 70 -9.59 -10.29 11.63
CA LEU A 70 -8.27 -9.64 11.64
C LEU A 70 -8.30 -8.19 12.12
N ARG A 71 -9.47 -7.53 12.12
CA ARG A 71 -9.63 -6.18 12.69
C ARG A 71 -9.39 -6.17 14.21
N LYS A 72 -9.50 -7.33 14.88
CA LYS A 72 -9.24 -7.49 16.32
C LYS A 72 -7.81 -7.93 16.63
N SER A 73 -7.04 -8.33 15.62
CA SER A 73 -5.64 -8.73 15.76
C SER A 73 -4.73 -7.52 15.93
N ASP A 74 -3.55 -7.73 16.49
CA ASP A 74 -2.51 -6.72 16.40
C ASP A 74 -1.97 -6.60 14.95
N LEU A 75 -1.20 -5.54 14.68
CA LEU A 75 -0.70 -5.28 13.34
C LEU A 75 0.19 -6.42 12.81
N GLN A 76 1.05 -6.98 13.65
CA GLN A 76 2.01 -7.98 13.19
C GLN A 76 1.29 -9.30 12.88
N GLU A 77 0.37 -9.72 13.75
CA GLU A 77 -0.52 -10.85 13.53
C GLU A 77 -1.35 -10.71 12.25
N ALA A 78 -1.94 -9.52 12.03
CA ALA A 78 -2.70 -9.25 10.82
C ALA A 78 -1.82 -9.32 9.56
N ILE A 79 -0.60 -8.76 9.61
CA ILE A 79 0.35 -8.83 8.49
C ILE A 79 0.74 -10.27 8.19
N ASP A 80 1.08 -11.06 9.21
CA ASP A 80 1.52 -12.43 9.05
C ASP A 80 0.38 -13.31 8.52
N ALA A 81 -0.83 -13.14 9.07
CA ALA A 81 -2.02 -13.85 8.62
C ALA A 81 -2.36 -13.55 7.16
N LEU A 82 -2.37 -12.27 6.76
CA LEU A 82 -2.61 -11.86 5.38
C LEU A 82 -1.51 -12.33 4.42
N SER A 83 -0.26 -12.36 4.87
CA SER A 83 0.88 -12.79 4.05
C SER A 83 0.88 -14.30 3.73
N THR A 84 -0.02 -15.07 4.34
CA THR A 84 -0.29 -16.46 3.93
C THR A 84 -1.07 -16.56 2.61
N LEU A 85 -1.72 -15.49 2.16
CA LEU A 85 -2.50 -15.48 0.94
C LEU A 85 -1.60 -15.36 -0.30
N PRO A 86 -1.89 -16.09 -1.39
CA PRO A 86 -1.10 -16.03 -2.63
C PRO A 86 -0.93 -14.60 -3.16
N GLY A 87 0.32 -14.18 -3.35
CA GLY A 87 0.64 -12.85 -3.90
C GLY A 87 0.54 -11.69 -2.89
N VAL A 88 0.19 -11.97 -1.63
CA VAL A 88 0.18 -10.98 -0.55
C VAL A 88 1.51 -11.05 0.19
N GLY A 89 2.37 -10.06 -0.03
CA GLY A 89 3.58 -9.86 0.76
C GLY A 89 3.38 -8.78 1.85
N PRO A 90 4.40 -8.51 2.69
CA PRO A 90 4.31 -7.57 3.81
C PRO A 90 3.79 -6.18 3.44
N LYS A 91 4.18 -5.65 2.27
CA LYS A 91 3.69 -4.37 1.76
C LYS A 91 2.18 -4.40 1.49
N VAL A 92 1.70 -5.44 0.80
CA VAL A 92 0.28 -5.57 0.46
C VAL A 92 -0.55 -5.82 1.72
N ALA A 93 -0.05 -6.67 2.61
CA ALA A 93 -0.66 -6.91 3.92
C ALA A 93 -0.77 -5.61 4.75
N ALA A 94 0.29 -4.80 4.80
CA ALA A 94 0.26 -3.49 5.46
C ALA A 94 -0.73 -2.51 4.79
N CYS A 95 -0.89 -2.52 3.46
CA CYS A 95 -1.93 -1.74 2.79
C CYS A 95 -3.33 -2.16 3.26
N ILE A 96 -3.61 -3.46 3.33
CA ILE A 96 -4.90 -3.98 3.80
C ILE A 96 -5.11 -3.60 5.26
N ALA A 97 -4.08 -3.74 6.11
CA ALA A 97 -4.13 -3.38 7.51
C ALA A 97 -4.46 -1.89 7.72
N LEU A 98 -3.77 -1.00 6.99
CA LEU A 98 -3.96 0.45 7.06
C LEU A 98 -5.36 0.89 6.60
N PHE A 99 -5.84 0.35 5.49
CA PHE A 99 -7.05 0.86 4.82
C PHE A 99 -8.34 0.09 5.13
N SER A 100 -8.25 -1.07 5.80
CA SER A 100 -9.42 -1.94 6.03
C SER A 100 -9.53 -2.52 7.44
N LEU A 101 -8.41 -2.67 8.17
CA LEU A 101 -8.36 -3.36 9.47
C LEU A 101 -8.09 -2.43 10.67
N ASP A 102 -8.33 -1.12 10.51
CA ASP A 102 -8.18 -0.11 11.57
C ASP A 102 -6.75 0.03 12.16
N GLN A 103 -5.72 -0.48 11.47
CA GLN A 103 -4.32 -0.37 11.89
C GLN A 103 -3.71 0.95 11.40
N HIS A 104 -4.12 2.08 11.97
CA HIS A 104 -3.75 3.44 11.49
C HIS A 104 -2.25 3.77 11.53
N HIS A 105 -1.45 2.98 12.23
CA HIS A 105 0.00 3.12 12.32
C HIS A 105 0.76 2.20 11.34
N ALA A 106 0.06 1.34 10.58
CA ALA A 106 0.66 0.47 9.59
C ALA A 106 1.30 1.27 8.45
N ILE A 107 2.52 0.88 8.04
CA ILE A 107 3.30 1.58 7.01
C ILE A 107 3.57 0.64 5.83
N PRO A 108 2.84 0.80 4.70
CA PRO A 108 3.10 0.00 3.51
C PRO A 108 4.38 0.47 2.80
N VAL A 109 5.54 -0.09 3.17
CA VAL A 109 6.82 0.32 2.59
C VAL A 109 7.00 -0.25 1.18
N ASP A 110 6.90 0.62 0.18
CA ASP A 110 7.31 0.38 -1.19
C ASP A 110 8.49 1.27 -1.60
N THR A 111 8.81 1.32 -2.89
CA THR A 111 9.90 2.14 -3.42
C THR A 111 9.67 3.64 -3.25
N HIS A 112 8.42 4.12 -3.27
CA HIS A 112 8.10 5.53 -3.07
C HIS A 112 8.20 5.90 -1.60
N VAL A 113 7.62 5.10 -0.71
CA VAL A 113 7.74 5.29 0.74
C VAL A 113 9.20 5.20 1.18
N TRP A 114 9.97 4.29 0.59
CA TRP A 114 11.42 4.22 0.79
C TRP A 114 12.13 5.52 0.41
N GLN A 115 11.81 6.10 -0.75
CA GLN A 115 12.39 7.38 -1.19
C GLN A 115 12.03 8.54 -0.28
N ILE A 116 10.79 8.56 0.25
CA ILE A 116 10.35 9.56 1.22
C ILE A 116 11.13 9.39 2.53
N ALA A 117 11.18 8.16 3.06
CA ALA A 117 11.86 7.86 4.31
C ALA A 117 13.35 8.21 4.24
N THR A 118 14.04 7.75 3.21
CA THR A 118 15.48 8.02 3.02
C THR A 118 15.80 9.46 2.67
N ARG A 119 14.80 10.30 2.38
CA ARG A 119 14.99 11.74 2.18
C ARG A 119 14.75 12.54 3.46
N TYR A 120 13.72 12.19 4.23
CA TYR A 120 13.21 13.06 5.31
C TYR A 120 13.36 12.48 6.71
N LEU A 121 13.44 11.16 6.87
CA LEU A 121 13.43 10.50 8.19
C LEU A 121 14.74 9.76 8.48
N LEU A 122 15.33 9.12 7.48
CA LEU A 122 16.50 8.25 7.58
C LEU A 122 17.51 8.56 6.45
N PRO A 123 18.06 9.79 6.36
CA PRO A 123 18.99 10.20 5.30
C PRO A 123 20.25 9.32 5.21
N GLU A 124 20.65 8.69 6.31
CA GLU A 124 21.76 7.73 6.36
C GLU A 124 21.52 6.45 5.56
N LEU A 125 20.28 6.15 5.19
CA LEU A 125 19.92 5.00 4.35
C LEU A 125 19.88 5.35 2.84
N ALA A 126 20.21 6.59 2.47
CA ALA A 126 20.28 6.99 1.06
C ALA A 126 21.28 6.12 0.29
N GLY A 127 20.80 5.46 -0.78
CA GLY A 127 21.61 4.55 -1.61
C GLY A 127 21.66 3.09 -1.12
N ALA A 128 21.10 2.78 0.04
CA ALA A 128 20.96 1.40 0.49
C ALA A 128 19.87 0.65 -0.32
N ARG A 129 20.04 -0.68 -0.44
CA ARG A 129 19.05 -1.55 -1.09
C ARG A 129 17.90 -1.85 -0.13
N LEU A 130 16.67 -1.78 -0.63
CA LEU A 130 15.47 -2.17 0.11
C LEU A 130 15.56 -3.65 0.52
N THR A 131 15.49 -3.92 1.83
CA THR A 131 15.46 -5.27 2.41
C THR A 131 14.35 -5.34 3.47
N PRO A 132 13.82 -6.52 3.83
CA PRO A 132 12.78 -6.63 4.85
C PRO A 132 13.13 -5.94 6.17
N LYS A 133 14.37 -6.13 6.66
CA LYS A 133 14.86 -5.48 7.89
C LYS A 133 14.84 -3.94 7.79
N LEU A 134 15.20 -3.40 6.63
CA LEU A 134 15.17 -1.96 6.41
C LEU A 134 13.75 -1.43 6.22
N CYS A 135 12.82 -2.24 5.68
CA CYS A 135 11.40 -1.89 5.66
C CYS A 135 10.84 -1.73 7.07
N SER A 136 11.14 -2.66 7.99
CA SER A 136 10.73 -2.54 9.40
C SER A 136 11.29 -1.27 10.04
N ARG A 137 12.58 -0.97 9.84
CA ARG A 137 13.19 0.27 10.34
C ARG A 137 12.53 1.54 9.78
N VAL A 138 12.11 1.53 8.51
CA VAL A 138 11.35 2.63 7.91
C VAL A 138 9.99 2.76 8.58
N ALA A 139 9.27 1.66 8.78
CA ALA A 139 7.98 1.68 9.48
C ALA A 139 8.12 2.27 10.89
N ASP A 140 9.11 1.80 11.66
CA ASP A 140 9.41 2.30 13.02
C ASP A 140 9.72 3.80 13.02
N ALA A 141 10.45 4.31 12.01
CA ALA A 141 10.75 5.73 11.90
C ALA A 141 9.49 6.58 11.65
N PHE A 142 8.56 6.10 10.82
CA PHE A 142 7.27 6.76 10.63
C PHE A 142 6.44 6.74 11.90
N VAL A 143 6.32 5.59 12.57
CA VAL A 143 5.57 5.46 13.84
C VAL A 143 6.17 6.34 14.93
N SER A 144 7.50 6.34 15.07
CA SER A 144 8.20 7.19 16.04
C SER A 144 7.96 8.68 15.80
N ARG A 145 7.82 9.09 14.53
CA ARG A 145 7.63 10.49 14.16
C ARG A 145 6.18 10.96 14.26
N TYR A 146 5.23 10.12 13.85
CA TYR A 146 3.83 10.50 13.64
C TYR A 146 2.83 9.76 14.55
N GLY A 147 3.31 8.84 15.38
CA GLY A 147 2.53 8.14 16.40
C GLY A 147 1.42 7.26 15.83
N LYS A 148 0.27 7.25 16.52
CA LYS A 148 -0.88 6.37 16.25
C LYS A 148 -1.42 6.44 14.81
N TYR A 149 -1.25 7.57 14.14
CA TYR A 149 -1.78 7.82 12.78
C TYR A 149 -0.67 7.89 11.72
N ALA A 150 0.47 7.26 11.97
CA ALA A 150 1.62 7.33 11.06
C ALA A 150 1.33 6.85 9.63
N GLY A 151 0.45 5.87 9.43
CA GLY A 151 0.03 5.43 8.10
C GLY A 151 -0.78 6.49 7.34
N TRP A 152 -1.58 7.28 8.05
CA TRP A 152 -2.30 8.41 7.47
C TRP A 152 -1.34 9.54 7.06
N ALA A 153 -0.38 9.87 7.94
CA ALA A 153 0.67 10.84 7.62
C ALA A 153 1.51 10.38 6.42
N GLN A 154 1.89 9.09 6.37
CA GLN A 154 2.59 8.51 5.24
C GLN A 154 1.76 8.62 3.94
N THR A 155 0.45 8.40 4.00
CA THR A 155 -0.45 8.53 2.84
C THR A 155 -0.45 9.96 2.30
N LEU A 156 -0.49 10.97 3.16
CA LEU A 156 -0.39 12.38 2.75
C LEU A 156 0.95 12.69 2.07
N LEU A 157 2.05 12.21 2.64
CA LEU A 157 3.38 12.38 2.05
C LEU A 157 3.52 11.67 0.69
N PHE A 158 2.90 10.50 0.54
CA PHE A 158 2.84 9.79 -0.74
C PHE A 158 2.07 10.60 -1.79
N ILE A 159 0.89 11.12 -1.44
CA ILE A 159 0.07 11.95 -2.33
C ILE A 159 0.84 13.19 -2.76
N ALA A 160 1.53 13.87 -1.83
CA ALA A 160 2.36 15.04 -2.14
C ALA A 160 3.51 14.73 -3.11
N GLU A 161 3.95 13.48 -3.22
CA GLU A 161 4.99 13.06 -4.16
C GLU A 161 4.45 12.66 -5.55
N LEU A 162 3.13 12.58 -5.74
CA LEU A 162 2.54 12.28 -7.05
C LEU A 162 2.83 13.40 -8.06
N PRO A 163 3.13 13.09 -9.33
CA PRO A 163 3.48 14.11 -10.33
C PRO A 163 2.43 15.21 -10.49
N SER A 164 1.15 14.85 -10.49
CA SER A 164 0.04 15.80 -10.59
C SER A 164 -0.05 16.74 -9.39
N GLN A 165 0.27 16.26 -8.19
CA GLN A 165 0.24 17.06 -6.97
C GLN A 165 1.47 17.96 -6.87
N LYS A 166 2.65 17.47 -7.24
CA LYS A 166 3.88 18.28 -7.31
C LYS A 166 3.73 19.49 -8.23
N ALA A 167 2.98 19.37 -9.32
CA ALA A 167 2.71 20.47 -10.23
C ALA A 167 1.86 21.59 -9.60
N LEU A 168 1.09 21.29 -8.55
CA LEU A 168 0.26 22.24 -7.81
C LEU A 168 1.00 22.85 -6.61
N LEU A 169 2.10 22.26 -6.17
CA LEU A 169 2.85 22.74 -5.02
C LEU A 169 3.66 24.00 -5.38
N PRO A 170 3.64 25.05 -4.54
CA PRO A 170 4.45 26.23 -4.78
C PRO A 170 5.95 25.90 -4.85
N SER A 171 6.70 26.61 -5.68
CA SER A 171 8.10 26.31 -6.03
C SER A 171 9.04 26.26 -4.82
N ASN A 172 8.72 26.99 -3.75
CA ASN A 172 9.48 27.01 -2.50
C ASN A 172 9.33 25.71 -1.66
N PHE A 173 8.31 24.89 -1.93
CA PHE A 173 8.14 23.57 -1.30
C PHE A 173 8.74 22.43 -2.13
N VAL A 174 9.11 22.70 -3.38
CA VAL A 174 9.80 21.71 -4.23
C VAL A 174 11.29 21.71 -3.88
N ILE A 175 11.68 20.82 -2.97
CA ILE A 175 13.10 20.61 -2.67
C ILE A 175 13.77 20.02 -3.92
N THR A 176 14.51 20.85 -4.64
CA THR A 176 15.30 20.44 -5.80
C THR A 176 16.41 19.50 -5.36
N LYS A 177 16.52 18.35 -6.02
CA LYS A 177 17.67 17.44 -5.87
C LYS A 177 18.95 18.23 -6.21
N GLY A 178 19.75 18.61 -5.21
CA GLY A 178 21.13 19.08 -5.45
C GLY A 178 21.65 20.31 -4.70
N GLN A 179 21.17 20.66 -3.51
CA GLN A 179 21.96 21.56 -2.65
C GLN A 179 23.01 20.75 -1.89
N LYS A 180 24.24 20.69 -2.44
CA LYS A 180 25.43 20.31 -1.66
C LYS A 180 25.54 21.26 -0.46
N PRO A 181 25.94 20.78 0.73
CA PRO A 181 26.17 21.67 1.87
C PRO A 181 27.27 22.67 1.49
N VAL A 182 26.93 23.96 1.54
CA VAL A 182 27.90 25.05 1.39
C VAL A 182 28.87 24.92 2.55
N LYS A 183 30.13 24.58 2.25
CA LYS A 183 31.23 24.68 3.21
C LYS A 183 31.32 26.15 3.64
N GLN A 184 30.95 26.44 4.88
CA GLN A 184 31.39 27.67 5.54
C GLN A 184 32.92 27.65 5.56
N LYS A 185 33.56 28.45 4.71
CA LYS A 185 34.96 28.81 4.91
C LYS A 185 35.00 29.62 6.20
N GLY A 186 35.59 29.04 7.24
CA GLY A 186 36.02 29.77 8.41
C GLY A 186 36.99 30.86 7.98
N GLY A 187 36.45 32.07 7.81
CA GLY A 187 37.21 33.30 7.63
C GLY A 187 37.76 33.71 8.98
N GLN A 188 38.99 33.30 9.24
CA GLN A 188 39.85 33.82 10.28
C GLN A 188 40.07 35.32 10.01
N GLN A 189 39.65 36.18 10.94
CA GLN A 189 40.10 37.58 10.96
C GLN A 189 40.06 38.16 12.38
N ARG A 190 41.29 38.33 12.88
CA ARG A 190 41.81 39.21 13.94
C ARG A 190 41.47 38.88 15.39
#